data_AF-A0A0H5RIX4-F1
#
_entry.id   AF-A0A0H5RIX4-F1
#
_cell.length_a   1.000
_cell.length_b   1.000
_cell.length_c   1.000
_cell.angle_alpha   90.00
_cell.angle_beta   90.00
_cell.angle_gamma   90.00
#
_symmetry.space_group_name_H-M   'P 1'
#
loop_
_entity.id
_entity.type
_entity.pdbx_description
1 polymer ?
#
loop_
_entity_poly.entity_id
_entity_poly.type
_entity_poly.pdbx_seq_one_letter_code
_entity_poly.pdbx_strand_id
1 'polypeptide(L)'
;MSSAKYAWGGLPALAGLLTGALLIPIPAHADPEAPPQVEPLPDQQLHNVTYRARIDGVSRNATIAYKIDDQNINTADPSMLPGRVFEATGVVSNPETAGMAVRIDWPYSANLHCEILVDDQIIAQADTFVGPRLTRPKDDPTYGSLPCGAPLSTPVPGNVVDTAPVGTDPALPPSAEPAVAPPAEPEPPAA
;
A
#
# COMPACT_ATOMS: atom_id res chain seq x y z
N MET A 1 45.35 -38.53 27.34
CA MET A 1 46.71 -39.03 27.62
C MET A 1 47.64 -37.82 27.72
N SER A 2 48.57 -37.82 28.68
CA SER A 2 49.59 -36.81 29.03
C SER A 2 49.07 -35.51 29.69
N SER A 3 49.25 -35.29 31.00
CA SER A 3 50.49 -35.03 31.80
C SER A 3 51.19 -33.73 31.38
N ALA A 4 51.72 -32.85 32.22
CA ALA A 4 51.80 -32.54 33.66
C ALA A 4 52.83 -31.39 33.75
N LYS A 5 52.79 -30.50 34.77
CA LYS A 5 53.92 -29.73 35.38
C LYS A 5 53.36 -28.67 36.37
N TYR A 6 53.30 -28.97 37.68
CA TYR A 6 54.24 -28.61 38.77
C TYR A 6 54.37 -27.08 39.03
N ALA A 7 53.77 -26.58 40.13
CA ALA A 7 54.39 -26.17 41.42
C ALA A 7 54.97 -24.73 41.37
N TRP A 8 54.94 -23.84 42.37
CA TRP A 8 55.04 -23.92 43.82
C TRP A 8 54.80 -22.50 44.42
N GLY A 9 54.14 -22.39 45.58
CA GLY A 9 54.46 -21.40 46.66
C GLY A 9 53.90 -19.98 46.53
N GLY A 10 53.45 -19.29 47.58
CA GLY A 10 53.36 -19.56 49.01
C GLY A 10 52.57 -18.43 49.67
N LEU A 11 51.84 -18.74 50.75
CA LEU A 11 51.11 -17.77 51.58
C LEU A 11 52.08 -16.98 52.47
N PRO A 12 51.65 -15.78 52.90
CA PRO A 12 51.65 -15.53 54.34
C PRO A 12 50.28 -15.09 54.85
N ALA A 13 49.97 -15.59 56.04
CA ALA A 13 48.84 -15.23 56.86
C ALA A 13 49.02 -13.87 57.51
N LEU A 14 47.93 -13.12 57.69
CA LEU A 14 47.83 -12.05 58.67
C LEU A 14 46.43 -12.11 59.30
N ALA A 15 46.41 -12.61 60.54
CA ALA A 15 45.27 -12.55 61.43
C ALA A 15 45.24 -11.17 62.10
N GLY A 16 44.05 -10.56 62.15
CA GLY A 16 43.79 -9.34 62.90
C GLY A 16 42.31 -9.24 63.23
N LEU A 17 41.94 -9.63 64.45
CA LEU A 17 40.63 -9.43 65.06
C LEU A 17 40.33 -7.93 65.19
N LEU A 18 39.17 -7.49 64.69
CA LEU A 18 38.57 -6.22 65.09
C LEU A 18 37.05 -6.37 65.27
N THR A 19 36.73 -6.51 66.56
CA THR A 19 35.56 -6.13 67.34
C THR A 19 34.55 -5.19 66.66
N GLY A 20 33.27 -5.50 66.84
CA GLY A 20 32.15 -4.94 66.08
C GLY A 20 31.80 -3.46 66.30
N ALA A 21 30.98 -2.98 65.36
CA ALA A 21 30.31 -1.70 65.39
C ALA A 21 28.91 -1.82 64.76
N LEU A 22 27.90 -1.63 65.61
CA LEU A 22 26.60 -0.96 65.35
C LEU A 22 25.78 -1.42 64.13
N LEU A 23 24.76 -2.24 64.39
CA LEU A 23 23.58 -2.38 63.55
C LEU A 23 22.77 -1.07 63.61
N ILE A 24 22.98 -0.18 62.66
CA ILE A 24 22.07 0.94 62.42
C ILE A 24 21.09 0.49 61.33
N PRO A 25 19.76 0.50 61.55
CA PRO A 25 18.80 0.22 60.49
C PRO A 25 18.93 1.30 59.42
N ILE A 26 19.28 0.88 58.21
CA ILE A 26 19.32 1.74 57.03
C ILE A 26 17.87 2.16 56.74
N PRO A 27 17.55 3.46 56.62
CA PRO A 27 16.25 3.85 56.08
C PRO A 27 16.13 3.29 54.66
N ALA A 28 15.16 2.40 54.44
CA ALA A 28 14.77 1.97 53.11
C ALA A 28 14.27 3.21 52.36
N HIS A 29 15.12 3.76 51.49
CA HIS A 29 14.67 4.68 50.46
C HIS A 29 13.77 3.86 49.52
N ALA A 30 12.47 4.15 49.52
CA ALA A 30 11.59 3.70 48.46
C ALA A 30 12.10 4.34 47.17
N ASP A 31 12.73 3.53 46.32
CA ASP A 31 13.08 3.92 44.96
C ASP A 31 11.75 4.20 44.24
N PRO A 32 11.49 5.44 43.79
CA PRO A 32 10.29 5.69 42.99
C PRO A 32 10.44 4.88 41.71
N GLU A 33 9.64 3.82 41.60
CA GLU A 33 9.62 2.94 40.44
C GLU A 33 9.54 3.80 39.17
N ALA A 34 10.62 3.78 38.39
CA ALA A 34 10.69 4.54 37.16
C ALA A 34 9.52 4.10 36.27
N PRO A 35 8.72 5.03 35.73
CA PRO A 35 7.62 4.65 34.85
C PRO A 35 8.17 3.79 33.72
N PRO A 36 7.48 2.70 33.33
CA PRO A 36 7.96 1.78 32.33
C PRO A 36 8.35 2.56 31.07
N GLN A 37 9.61 2.44 30.68
CA GLN A 37 10.10 3.05 29.45
C GLN A 37 9.43 2.32 28.28
N VAL A 38 8.44 2.97 27.67
CA VAL A 38 7.85 2.51 26.42
C VAL A 38 8.90 2.75 25.35
N GLU A 39 9.60 1.69 24.92
CA GLU A 39 10.44 1.77 23.72
C GLU A 39 9.56 2.20 22.53
N PRO A 40 9.97 3.21 21.76
CA PRO A 40 9.27 3.57 20.53
C PRO A 40 9.25 2.34 19.61
N LEU A 41 8.05 1.93 19.18
CA LEU A 41 7.93 0.97 18.10
C LEU A 41 8.68 1.56 16.89
N PRO A 42 9.54 0.80 16.17
CA PRO A 42 10.15 1.34 14.98
C PRO A 42 9.05 1.81 14.03
N ASP A 43 9.14 3.08 13.60
CA ASP A 43 8.23 3.61 12.59
C ASP A 43 8.30 2.70 11.37
N GLN A 44 7.19 2.05 11.01
CA GLN A 44 7.11 1.36 9.73
C GLN A 44 7.21 2.43 8.65
N GLN A 45 8.37 2.52 8.01
CA GLN A 45 8.58 3.43 6.90
C GLN A 45 7.58 3.07 5.79
N LEU A 46 6.68 4.01 5.51
CA LEU A 46 5.75 3.91 4.40
C LEU A 46 6.36 4.57 3.16
N HIS A 47 6.08 3.99 2.01
CA HIS A 47 6.58 4.42 0.72
C HIS A 47 5.44 4.85 -0.18
N ASN A 48 5.55 6.03 -0.79
CA ASN A 48 4.56 6.50 -1.74
C ASN A 48 4.82 5.84 -3.09
N VAL A 49 3.80 5.22 -3.66
CA VAL A 49 3.90 4.56 -4.96
C VAL A 49 3.05 5.31 -5.97
N THR A 50 3.66 5.64 -7.11
CA THR A 50 2.97 6.17 -8.28
C THR A 50 2.98 5.12 -9.39
N TYR A 51 1.79 4.71 -9.80
CA TYR A 51 1.56 3.78 -10.89
C TYR A 51 1.20 4.54 -12.16
N ARG A 52 1.98 4.35 -13.22
CA ARG A 52 1.72 4.97 -14.52
C ARG A 52 1.57 3.90 -15.58
N ALA A 53 0.50 3.97 -16.36
CA ALA A 53 0.27 3.04 -17.45
C ALA A 53 -0.22 3.75 -18.69
N ARG A 54 0.16 3.22 -19.85
CA ARG A 54 -0.25 3.75 -21.14
C ARG A 54 -0.66 2.59 -22.03
N ILE A 55 -1.76 2.80 -22.75
CA ILE A 55 -2.33 1.82 -23.66
C ILE A 55 -2.53 2.48 -25.01
N ASP A 56 -1.56 2.24 -25.91
CA ASP A 56 -1.53 2.88 -27.22
C ASP A 56 -2.04 1.91 -28.28
N GLY A 57 -3.30 2.07 -28.68
CA GLY A 57 -3.91 1.26 -29.71
C GLY A 57 -5.42 1.33 -29.73
N VAL A 58 -6.05 0.43 -30.49
CA VAL A 58 -7.51 0.29 -30.52
C VAL A 58 -7.86 -0.81 -29.54
N SER A 59 -8.27 -0.43 -28.33
CA SER A 59 -8.73 -1.37 -27.31
C SER A 59 -10.02 -0.87 -26.65
N ARG A 60 -10.82 -1.83 -26.17
CA ARG A 60 -11.99 -1.59 -25.32
C ARG A 60 -11.80 -2.34 -24.01
N ASN A 61 -12.46 -1.84 -22.97
CA ASN A 61 -12.48 -2.45 -21.65
C ASN A 61 -11.07 -2.78 -21.15
N ALA A 62 -10.13 -1.85 -21.34
CA ALA A 62 -8.85 -2.05 -20.70
C ALA A 62 -9.01 -1.87 -19.21
N THR A 63 -8.26 -2.66 -18.47
CA THR A 63 -8.34 -2.70 -17.02
C THR A 63 -6.93 -2.64 -16.46
N ILE A 64 -6.74 -1.81 -15.46
CA ILE A 64 -5.47 -1.67 -14.74
C ILE A 64 -5.73 -2.04 -13.29
N ALA A 65 -5.08 -3.11 -12.82
CA ALA A 65 -5.05 -3.47 -11.42
C ALA A 65 -3.73 -3.01 -10.80
N TYR A 66 -3.75 -2.50 -9.57
CA TYR A 66 -2.57 -2.01 -8.86
C TYR A 66 -2.75 -2.11 -7.35
N LYS A 67 -1.67 -2.21 -6.59
CA LYS A 67 -1.76 -2.19 -5.11
C LYS A 67 -2.01 -0.78 -4.60
N ILE A 68 -3.07 -0.60 -3.81
CA ILE A 68 -3.31 0.67 -3.11
C ILE A 68 -2.64 0.68 -1.73
N ASP A 69 -2.52 -0.49 -1.10
CA ASP A 69 -1.75 -0.73 0.11
C ASP A 69 -1.23 -2.18 0.15
N ASP A 70 -0.62 -2.60 1.26
CA ASP A 70 0.00 -3.92 1.38
C ASP A 70 -0.95 -5.09 1.13
N GLN A 71 -2.25 -4.93 1.42
CA GLN A 71 -3.26 -5.99 1.41
C GLN A 71 -4.32 -5.79 0.33
N ASN A 72 -4.51 -4.57 -0.15
CA ASN A 72 -5.59 -4.22 -1.06
C ASN A 72 -5.09 -3.94 -2.48
N ILE A 73 -5.87 -4.42 -3.45
CA ILE A 73 -5.68 -4.19 -4.87
C ILE A 73 -6.87 -3.38 -5.35
N ASN A 74 -6.61 -2.27 -6.04
CA ASN A 74 -7.64 -1.51 -6.72
C ASN A 74 -7.60 -1.80 -8.22
N THR A 75 -8.74 -1.60 -8.88
CA THR A 75 -8.90 -1.80 -10.32
C THR A 75 -9.53 -0.56 -10.94
N ALA A 76 -9.02 -0.14 -12.09
CA ALA A 76 -9.52 1.01 -12.83
C ALA A 76 -9.66 0.68 -14.32
N ASP A 77 -10.65 1.30 -14.97
CA ASP A 77 -10.91 1.16 -16.40
C ASP A 77 -10.60 2.51 -17.10
N PRO A 78 -9.35 2.74 -17.54
CA PRO A 78 -8.93 4.03 -18.07
C PRO A 78 -9.57 4.35 -19.43
N SER A 79 -9.55 5.65 -19.78
CA SER A 79 -9.90 6.09 -21.13
C SER A 79 -8.84 5.63 -22.14
N MET A 80 -9.32 5.04 -23.24
CA MET A 80 -8.49 4.44 -24.30
C MET A 80 -8.10 5.44 -25.39
N LEU A 81 -8.11 6.73 -25.09
CA LEU A 81 -7.70 7.74 -26.06
C LEU A 81 -6.16 7.69 -26.21
N PRO A 82 -5.64 7.60 -27.46
CA PRO A 82 -4.20 7.52 -27.69
C PRO A 82 -3.42 8.64 -27.00
N GLY A 83 -2.25 8.30 -26.45
CA GLY A 83 -1.38 9.26 -25.77
C GLY A 83 -1.81 9.66 -24.36
N ARG A 84 -2.90 9.10 -23.81
CA ARG A 84 -3.24 9.29 -22.40
C ARG A 84 -2.47 8.32 -21.51
N VAL A 85 -1.97 8.85 -20.40
CA VAL A 85 -1.36 8.07 -19.33
C VAL A 85 -2.37 7.97 -18.20
N PHE A 86 -2.67 6.75 -17.77
CA PHE A 86 -3.30 6.50 -16.50
C PHE A 86 -2.27 6.71 -15.39
N GLU A 87 -2.66 7.43 -14.34
CA GLU A 87 -1.83 7.63 -13.16
C GLU A 87 -2.68 7.41 -11.90
N ALA A 88 -2.15 6.65 -10.95
CA ALA A 88 -2.75 6.44 -9.65
C ALA A 88 -1.66 6.33 -8.58
N THR A 89 -2.03 6.61 -7.33
CA THR A 89 -1.13 6.52 -6.19
C THR A 89 -1.57 5.44 -5.20
N GLY A 90 -0.60 4.93 -4.43
CA GLY A 90 -0.80 3.99 -3.34
C GLY A 90 0.30 4.17 -2.29
N VAL A 91 0.19 3.46 -1.17
CA VAL A 91 1.17 3.52 -0.08
C VAL A 91 1.46 2.11 0.42
N VAL A 92 2.72 1.68 0.33
CA VAL A 92 3.14 0.33 0.74
C VAL A 92 4.21 0.38 1.82
N SER A 93 4.31 -0.64 2.66
CA SER A 93 5.37 -0.73 3.67
C SER A 93 6.70 -1.25 3.10
N ASN A 94 6.66 -1.95 1.97
CA ASN A 94 7.86 -2.42 1.28
C ASN A 94 7.78 -2.10 -0.22
N PRO A 95 8.75 -1.33 -0.79
CA PRO A 95 8.77 -0.97 -2.20
C PRO A 95 8.73 -2.17 -3.15
N GLU A 96 9.37 -3.29 -2.78
CA GLU A 96 9.40 -4.50 -3.60
C GLU A 96 8.04 -5.19 -3.72
N THR A 97 7.08 -4.82 -2.88
CA THR A 97 5.72 -5.36 -2.95
C THR A 97 4.81 -4.57 -3.87
N ALA A 98 5.25 -3.42 -4.38
CA ALA A 98 4.48 -2.61 -5.32
C ALA A 98 4.31 -3.35 -6.66
N GLY A 99 3.06 -3.50 -7.09
CA GLY A 99 2.72 -4.28 -8.27
C GLY A 99 1.57 -3.66 -9.05
N MET A 100 1.58 -3.86 -10.36
CA MET A 100 0.55 -3.42 -11.29
C MET A 100 0.38 -4.43 -12.43
N ALA A 101 -0.83 -4.58 -12.96
CA ALA A 101 -1.10 -5.36 -14.15
C ALA A 101 -2.02 -4.58 -15.09
N VAL A 102 -1.58 -4.39 -16.34
CA VAL A 102 -2.36 -3.76 -17.41
C VAL A 102 -2.95 -4.86 -18.27
N ARG A 103 -4.25 -4.81 -18.55
CA ARG A 103 -4.96 -5.81 -19.36
C ARG A 103 -5.79 -5.14 -20.43
N ILE A 104 -5.84 -5.76 -21.59
CA ILE A 104 -6.79 -5.44 -22.65
C ILE A 104 -7.58 -6.69 -23.05
N ASP A 105 -8.80 -6.48 -23.51
CA ASP A 105 -9.61 -7.56 -24.02
C ASP A 105 -9.14 -8.05 -25.39
N TRP A 106 -9.22 -9.37 -25.60
CA TRP A 106 -9.20 -9.92 -26.94
C TRP A 106 -10.48 -9.49 -27.69
N PRO A 107 -10.48 -9.16 -29.00
CA PRO A 107 -9.43 -9.32 -30.02
C PRO A 107 -8.56 -8.07 -30.25
N TYR A 108 -8.54 -7.14 -29.29
CA TYR A 108 -7.91 -5.85 -29.47
C TYR A 108 -6.39 -5.92 -29.52
N SER A 109 -5.79 -4.87 -30.06
CA SER A 109 -4.33 -4.74 -30.20
C SER A 109 -3.88 -3.38 -29.71
N ALA A 110 -2.85 -3.38 -28.88
CA ALA A 110 -2.23 -2.16 -28.36
C ALA A 110 -0.79 -2.42 -27.94
N ASN A 111 -0.01 -1.34 -27.89
CA ASN A 111 1.20 -1.32 -27.07
C ASN A 111 0.77 -1.03 -25.64
N LEU A 112 1.18 -1.90 -24.73
CA LEU A 112 0.99 -1.75 -23.29
C LEU A 112 2.32 -1.29 -22.71
N HIS A 113 2.26 -0.28 -21.85
CA HIS A 113 3.39 0.23 -21.12
C HIS A 113 2.98 0.46 -19.68
N CYS A 114 3.86 0.11 -18.75
CA CYS A 114 3.67 0.27 -17.32
C CYS A 114 4.96 0.76 -16.67
N GLU A 115 4.82 1.66 -15.70
CA GLU A 115 5.89 2.21 -14.86
C GLU A 115 5.39 2.23 -13.41
N ILE A 116 6.25 1.81 -12.49
CA ILE A 116 6.01 1.90 -11.04
C ILE A 116 7.14 2.73 -10.45
N LEU A 117 6.77 3.85 -9.86
CA LEU A 117 7.67 4.73 -9.14
C LEU A 117 7.41 4.56 -7.66
N VAL A 118 8.45 4.35 -6.86
CA VAL A 118 8.37 4.40 -5.40
C VAL A 118 9.25 5.54 -4.92
N ASP A 119 8.67 6.45 -4.14
CA ASP A 119 9.31 7.69 -3.71
C ASP A 119 9.96 8.43 -4.90
N ASP A 120 9.19 8.56 -5.99
CA ASP A 120 9.57 9.17 -7.28
C ASP A 120 10.72 8.47 -8.04
N GLN A 121 11.12 7.26 -7.64
CA GLN A 121 12.13 6.45 -8.33
C GLN A 121 11.49 5.27 -9.07
N ILE A 122 11.76 5.14 -10.38
CA ILE A 122 11.29 4.01 -11.17
C ILE A 122 11.95 2.73 -10.67
N ILE A 123 11.17 1.84 -10.05
CA ILE A 123 11.64 0.52 -9.59
C ILE A 123 11.28 -0.61 -10.56
N ALA A 124 10.24 -0.42 -11.36
CA ALA A 124 9.79 -1.40 -12.34
C ALA A 124 9.19 -0.68 -13.55
N GLN A 125 9.52 -1.19 -14.73
CA GLN A 125 8.95 -0.74 -15.99
C GLN A 125 8.88 -1.93 -16.95
N ALA A 126 7.80 -2.01 -17.72
CA ALA A 126 7.70 -3.00 -18.78
C ALA A 126 6.87 -2.47 -19.95
N ASP A 127 7.16 -3.04 -21.11
CA ASP A 127 6.55 -2.70 -22.39
C ASP A 127 6.26 -3.99 -23.15
N THR A 128 5.08 -4.08 -23.77
CA THR A 128 4.78 -5.19 -24.68
C THR A 128 3.79 -4.78 -25.76
N PHE A 129 3.89 -5.41 -26.92
CA PHE A 129 2.91 -5.26 -27.98
C PHE A 129 1.99 -6.48 -28.01
N VAL A 130 0.68 -6.23 -27.89
CA VAL A 130 -0.35 -7.25 -28.04
C VAL A 130 -0.90 -7.16 -29.46
N GLY A 131 -0.59 -8.18 -30.28
CA GLY A 131 -1.04 -8.25 -31.66
C GLY A 131 -2.53 -8.63 -31.80
N PRO A 132 -3.19 -8.29 -32.92
CA PRO A 132 -4.53 -8.78 -33.20
C PRO A 132 -4.51 -10.30 -33.48
N ARG A 133 -5.49 -11.04 -32.96
CA ARG A 133 -5.66 -12.47 -33.20
C ARG A 133 -7.11 -12.78 -33.51
N LEU A 134 -7.36 -13.65 -34.49
CA LEU A 134 -8.72 -14.07 -34.88
C LEU A 134 -9.36 -15.06 -33.90
N THR A 135 -8.56 -15.72 -33.07
CA THR A 135 -9.02 -16.61 -32.01
C THR A 135 -8.22 -16.36 -30.75
N ARG A 136 -8.86 -16.48 -29.58
CA ARG A 136 -8.15 -16.45 -28.30
C ARG A 136 -7.10 -17.58 -28.26
N PRO A 137 -5.83 -17.27 -27.95
CA PRO A 137 -4.82 -18.31 -27.74
C PRO A 137 -5.26 -19.27 -26.63
N LYS A 138 -5.19 -20.58 -26.90
CA LYS A 138 -5.59 -21.61 -25.92
C LYS A 138 -4.49 -21.87 -24.90
N ASP A 139 -3.24 -21.74 -25.34
CA ASP A 139 -2.05 -22.04 -24.54
C ASP A 139 -1.49 -20.82 -23.81
N ASP A 140 -2.14 -19.64 -23.95
CA ASP A 140 -1.74 -18.39 -23.27
C ASP A 140 -2.99 -17.70 -22.68
N PRO A 141 -3.36 -18.04 -21.42
CA PRO A 141 -4.49 -17.41 -20.72
C PRO A 141 -4.21 -15.96 -20.31
N THR A 142 -2.94 -15.55 -20.36
CA THR A 142 -2.47 -14.20 -20.03
C THR A 142 -2.33 -13.30 -21.25
N TYR A 143 -2.74 -13.77 -22.43
CA TYR A 143 -2.69 -12.97 -23.65
C TYR A 143 -3.42 -11.65 -23.47
N GLY A 144 -2.76 -10.54 -23.81
CA GLY A 144 -3.30 -9.20 -23.59
C GLY A 144 -3.09 -8.63 -22.19
N SER A 145 -2.26 -9.27 -21.35
CA SER A 145 -1.86 -8.74 -20.05
C SER A 145 -0.37 -8.44 -19.96
N LEU A 146 -0.03 -7.36 -19.26
CA LEU A 146 1.31 -6.89 -18.96
C LEU A 146 1.43 -6.73 -17.43
N PRO A 147 2.04 -7.70 -16.72
CA PRO A 147 2.40 -7.52 -15.32
C PRO A 147 3.64 -6.62 -15.17
N CYS A 148 3.69 -5.85 -14.10
CA CYS A 148 4.73 -4.89 -13.75
C CYS A 148 5.03 -4.98 -12.26
N GLY A 149 6.32 -5.09 -11.90
CA GLY A 149 6.74 -5.18 -10.50
C GLY A 149 6.28 -6.45 -9.80
N ALA A 150 5.84 -6.33 -8.55
CA ALA A 150 5.39 -7.45 -7.74
C ALA A 150 4.15 -8.13 -8.32
N PRO A 151 4.01 -9.46 -8.16
CA PRO A 151 2.81 -10.16 -8.59
C PRO A 151 1.60 -9.65 -7.81
N LEU A 152 0.54 -9.31 -8.53
CA LEU A 152 -0.75 -9.07 -7.95
C LEU A 152 -1.37 -10.42 -7.61
N SER A 153 -1.50 -10.74 -6.33
CA SER A 153 -2.31 -11.86 -5.84
C SER A 153 -3.79 -11.58 -6.13
N THR A 154 -4.17 -11.69 -7.41
CA THR A 154 -5.55 -11.61 -7.87
C THR A 154 -6.00 -13.03 -8.18
N PRO A 155 -7.04 -13.57 -7.52
CA PRO A 155 -7.83 -14.57 -8.21
C PRO A 155 -8.42 -13.86 -9.41
N VAL A 156 -7.98 -14.18 -10.63
CA VAL A 156 -8.62 -13.70 -11.87
C VAL A 156 -10.10 -14.08 -11.77
N PRO A 157 -11.04 -13.13 -11.61
CA PRO A 157 -12.45 -13.46 -11.71
C PRO A 157 -12.73 -13.55 -13.21
N GLY A 158 -12.83 -14.78 -13.70
CA GLY A 158 -13.71 -15.02 -14.83
C GLY A 158 -15.10 -14.54 -14.44
N ASN A 159 -15.68 -13.72 -15.31
CA ASN A 159 -17.03 -13.17 -15.28
C ASN A 159 -17.20 -11.95 -14.36
N VAL A 160 -17.28 -10.79 -15.02
CA VAL A 160 -17.94 -9.59 -14.53
C VAL A 160 -19.32 -10.01 -14.01
N VAL A 161 -19.51 -9.97 -12.68
CA VAL A 161 -20.86 -9.87 -12.13
C VAL A 161 -21.30 -8.46 -12.51
N ASP A 162 -22.28 -8.42 -13.40
CA ASP A 162 -23.02 -7.22 -13.77
C ASP A 162 -23.64 -6.61 -12.50
N THR A 163 -22.92 -5.72 -11.81
CA THR A 163 -23.53 -4.76 -10.88
C THR A 163 -24.12 -3.62 -11.68
N ALA A 164 -25.18 -3.94 -12.43
CA ALA A 164 -26.16 -2.95 -12.85
C ALA A 164 -26.68 -2.20 -11.61
N PRO A 165 -26.91 -0.87 -11.68
CA PRO A 165 -27.38 -0.10 -10.55
C PRO A 165 -28.82 -0.50 -10.19
N VAL A 166 -28.98 -0.85 -8.90
CA VAL A 166 -30.16 -0.71 -8.04
C VAL A 166 -31.50 -0.59 -8.77
N GLY A 167 -32.22 -1.71 -8.81
CA GLY A 167 -33.65 -1.71 -9.07
C GLY A 167 -34.39 -0.88 -8.03
N THR A 168 -35.10 0.12 -8.51
CA THR A 168 -36.08 0.97 -7.83
C THR A 168 -37.08 0.13 -7.03
N ASP A 169 -37.12 0.29 -5.71
CA ASP A 169 -38.28 -0.06 -4.89
C ASP A 169 -39.24 1.15 -4.83
N PRO A 170 -40.57 0.98 -4.91
CA PRO A 170 -41.49 2.06 -5.22
C PRO A 170 -41.98 2.85 -3.99
N ALA A 171 -42.20 4.14 -4.24
CA ALA A 171 -43.11 5.06 -3.54
C ALA A 171 -42.78 5.48 -2.09
N LEU A 172 -42.16 6.65 -1.97
CA LEU A 172 -42.41 7.61 -0.88
C LEU A 172 -42.71 8.99 -1.51
N PRO A 173 -43.80 9.69 -1.11
CA PRO A 173 -44.20 10.96 -1.72
C PRO A 173 -43.21 12.09 -1.39
N PRO A 174 -43.06 13.09 -2.28
CA PRO A 174 -42.13 14.19 -2.06
C PRO A 174 -42.59 15.10 -0.91
N SER A 175 -41.69 15.31 0.06
CA SER A 175 -41.79 16.41 1.03
C SER A 175 -41.72 17.74 0.27
N ALA A 176 -42.72 18.59 0.49
CA ALA A 176 -42.75 19.95 -0.04
C ALA A 176 -41.64 20.79 0.62
N GLU A 177 -40.65 21.20 -0.17
CA GLU A 177 -39.68 22.23 0.21
C GLU A 177 -40.36 23.62 0.15
N PRO A 178 -40.16 24.52 1.14
CA PRO A 178 -40.76 25.85 1.13
C PRO A 178 -40.21 26.72 -0.01
N ALA A 179 -41.11 27.37 -0.75
CA ALA A 179 -40.76 28.31 -1.81
C ALA A 179 -39.88 29.46 -1.29
N VAL A 180 -38.68 29.58 -1.85
CA VAL A 180 -37.81 30.76 -1.72
C VAL A 180 -38.47 31.90 -2.51
N ALA A 181 -38.80 33.00 -1.82
CA ALA A 181 -39.37 34.19 -2.43
C ALA A 181 -38.38 34.86 -3.40
N PRO A 182 -38.84 35.41 -4.54
CA PRO A 182 -37.97 36.11 -5.48
C PRO A 182 -37.44 37.43 -4.88
N PRO A 183 -36.23 37.88 -5.28
CA PRO A 183 -35.64 39.12 -4.79
C PRO A 183 -36.42 40.35 -5.28
N ALA A 184 -36.57 41.34 -4.38
CA ALA A 184 -37.25 42.60 -4.65
C ALA A 184 -36.49 43.46 -5.68
N GLU A 185 -37.23 44.01 -6.64
CA GLU A 185 -36.78 44.96 -7.66
C GLU A 185 -36.54 46.36 -7.03
N PRO A 186 -35.46 47.08 -7.39
CA PRO A 186 -35.17 48.40 -6.81
C PRO A 186 -36.09 49.49 -7.38
N GLU A 187 -36.71 50.28 -6.49
CA GLU A 187 -37.52 51.46 -6.84
C GLU A 187 -36.70 52.54 -7.57
N PRO A 188 -37.28 53.24 -8.56
CA PRO A 188 -36.65 54.39 -9.21
C PRO A 188 -36.72 55.65 -8.32
N PRO A 189 -35.78 56.60 -8.48
CA PRO A 189 -35.67 57.77 -7.61
C PRO A 189 -36.82 58.76 -7.81
N ALA A 190 -37.34 59.27 -6.69
CA ALA A 190 -38.36 60.31 -6.64
C ALA A 190 -37.86 61.64 -7.23
N ALA A 191 -38.76 62.36 -7.90
CA ALA A 191 -38.59 63.74 -8.36
C ALA A 191 -38.86 64.74 -7.24
#